data_AF-V5GVP7-F1
#
_entry.id   AF-V5GVP7-F1
#
_cell.length_a   1.000
_cell.length_b   1.000
_cell.length_c   1.000
_cell.angle_alpha   90.00
_cell.angle_beta   90.00
_cell.angle_gamma   90.00
#
_symmetry.space_group_name_H-M   'P 1'
#
loop_
_entity.id
_entity.type
_entity.pdbx_description
1 polymer ?
#
loop_
_entity_poly.entity_id
_entity_poly.type
_entity_poly.pdbx_seq_one_letter_code
_entity_poly.pdbx_strand_id
1 'polypeptide(L)'
;DEVNLKTAIMSFVNAVLNYGQGQENLEFRLHLRYEFLMLGIQPIIDKLRGHENETLNRHLDFFEMVRNEDEKELARKFEQDHIDTKSATAMFDLLRRKLSHTAAYPHLLSLLQHCILLPLDYGSHPQ
;
A
#
# COMPACT_ATOMS: atom_id res chain seq x y z
N ASP A 1 -23.05 -11.95 15.88
CA ASP A 1 -21.69 -12.38 16.26
C ASP A 1 -20.65 -12.18 15.15
N GLU A 2 -20.87 -12.67 13.93
CA GLU A 2 -19.90 -12.56 12.83
C GLU A 2 -19.55 -11.11 12.45
N VAL A 3 -20.55 -10.22 12.32
CA VAL A 3 -20.33 -8.80 12.01
C VAL A 3 -19.58 -8.10 13.13
N ASN A 4 -19.84 -8.44 14.40
CA ASN A 4 -19.14 -7.84 15.54
C ASN A 4 -17.65 -8.18 15.52
N LEU A 5 -17.29 -9.42 15.17
CA LEU A 5 -15.90 -9.82 15.00
C LEU A 5 -15.23 -9.07 13.86
N LYS A 6 -15.90 -8.94 12.70
CA LYS A 6 -15.42 -8.15 11.56
C LYS A 6 -15.17 -6.68 11.94
N THR A 7 -16.08 -6.07 12.67
CA THR A 7 -15.94 -4.71 13.20
C THR A 7 -14.77 -4.59 14.17
N ALA A 8 -14.61 -5.55 15.09
CA ALA A 8 -13.50 -5.56 16.04
C ALA A 8 -12.14 -5.70 15.34
N ILE A 9 -12.03 -6.56 14.31
CA ILE A 9 -10.81 -6.70 13.50
C ILE A 9 -10.53 -5.42 12.74
N MET A 10 -11.53 -4.79 12.12
CA MET A 10 -11.33 -3.52 11.40
C MET A 10 -10.90 -2.39 12.34
N SER A 11 -11.48 -2.35 13.55
CA SER A 11 -11.04 -1.44 14.61
C SER A 11 -9.59 -1.71 15.02
N PHE A 12 -9.18 -2.98 15.12
CA PHE A 12 -7.81 -3.35 15.43
C PHE A 12 -6.83 -2.94 14.32
N VAL A 13 -7.17 -3.17 13.05
CA VAL A 13 -6.36 -2.72 11.90
C VAL A 13 -6.16 -1.20 11.93
N ASN A 14 -7.23 -0.45 12.17
CA ASN A 14 -7.15 0.99 12.33
C ASN A 14 -6.26 1.39 13.51
N ALA A 15 -6.36 0.68 14.63
CA ALA A 15 -5.53 0.96 15.79
C ALA A 15 -4.04 0.72 15.52
N VAL A 16 -3.68 -0.40 14.88
CA VAL A 16 -2.31 -0.74 14.49
C VAL A 16 -1.72 0.30 13.54
N LEU A 17 -2.52 0.80 12.59
CA LEU A 17 -2.06 1.80 11.61
C LEU A 17 -1.93 3.21 12.18
N ASN A 18 -2.72 3.57 13.20
CA ASN A 18 -2.85 4.98 13.62
C ASN A 18 -2.33 5.29 15.03
N TYR A 19 -2.07 4.29 15.87
CA TYR A 19 -1.47 4.49 17.19
C TYR A 19 0.00 4.05 17.24
N GLY A 20 0.72 4.52 18.27
CA GLY A 20 2.14 4.22 18.44
C GLY A 20 2.97 4.74 17.27
N GLN A 21 3.78 3.87 16.66
CA GLN A 21 4.60 4.23 15.50
C GLN A 21 3.77 4.73 14.30
N GLY A 22 2.54 4.23 14.16
CA GLY A 22 1.62 4.67 13.11
C GLY A 22 1.22 6.13 13.22
N GLN A 23 1.25 6.74 14.41
CA GLN A 23 0.86 8.12 14.59
C GLN A 23 1.85 9.11 13.96
N GLU A 24 3.15 8.81 14.06
CA GLU A 24 4.22 9.77 13.72
C GLU A 24 4.96 9.41 12.43
N ASN A 25 4.93 8.13 12.00
CA ASN A 25 5.77 7.64 10.92
C ASN A 25 4.95 7.21 9.70
N LEU A 26 4.94 8.04 8.65
CA LEU A 26 4.33 7.70 7.35
C LEU A 26 4.89 6.40 6.76
N GLU A 27 6.21 6.19 6.83
CA GLU A 27 6.84 5.01 6.22
C GLU A 27 6.37 3.72 6.89
N PHE A 28 6.19 3.75 8.21
CA PHE A 28 5.60 2.64 8.96
C PHE A 28 4.16 2.35 8.49
N ARG A 29 3.31 3.38 8.36
CA ARG A 29 1.93 3.23 7.87
C ARG A 29 1.88 2.69 6.45
N LEU A 30 2.71 3.22 5.56
CA LEU A 30 2.80 2.78 4.16
C LEU A 30 3.26 1.33 4.05
N HIS A 31 4.27 0.93 4.83
CA HIS A 31 4.78 -0.44 4.85
C HIS A 31 3.69 -1.45 5.20
N LEU A 32 3.00 -1.25 6.32
CA LEU A 32 1.90 -2.14 6.74
C LEU A 32 0.75 -2.13 5.73
N ARG A 33 0.43 -0.97 5.14
CA ARG A 33 -0.64 -0.90 4.14
C ARG A 33 -0.29 -1.68 2.87
N TYR A 34 0.95 -1.61 2.40
CA TYR A 34 1.39 -2.42 1.27
C TYR A 34 1.35 -3.92 1.59
N GLU A 35 1.69 -4.31 2.82
CA GLU A 35 1.53 -5.70 3.27
C GLU A 35 0.06 -6.15 3.26
N PHE A 36 -0.85 -5.36 3.81
CA PHE A 36 -2.30 -5.67 3.75
C PHE A 36 -2.82 -5.76 2.31
N LEU A 37 -2.35 -4.89 1.40
CA LEU A 37 -2.70 -4.95 -0.01
C LEU A 37 -2.21 -6.25 -0.67
N MET A 38 -0.97 -6.66 -0.39
CA MET A 38 -0.40 -7.93 -0.88
C MET A 38 -1.14 -9.16 -0.34
N LEU A 39 -1.67 -9.09 0.89
CA LEU A 39 -2.52 -10.11 1.48
C LEU A 39 -3.97 -10.09 0.97
N GLY A 40 -4.31 -9.18 0.06
CA GLY A 40 -5.63 -9.13 -0.57
C GLY A 40 -6.71 -8.48 0.28
N ILE A 41 -6.39 -7.46 1.06
CA ILE A 41 -7.39 -6.77 1.91
C ILE A 41 -8.50 -6.07 1.11
N GLN A 42 -8.24 -5.60 -0.12
CA GLN A 42 -9.19 -4.79 -0.87
C GLN A 42 -10.50 -5.54 -1.19
N PRO A 43 -10.48 -6.76 -1.79
CA PRO A 43 -11.70 -7.54 -1.96
C PRO A 43 -12.45 -7.85 -0.66
N ILE A 44 -11.75 -7.89 0.48
CA ILE A 44 -12.36 -8.08 1.80
C ILE A 44 -13.08 -6.81 2.25
N ILE A 45 -12.45 -5.64 2.12
CA ILE A 45 -13.08 -4.33 2.40
C ILE A 45 -14.36 -4.15 1.59
N ASP A 46 -14.33 -4.49 0.30
CA ASP A 46 -15.50 -4.36 -0.58
C ASP A 46 -16.66 -5.24 -0.10
N LYS A 47 -16.37 -6.47 0.34
CA LYS A 47 -17.37 -7.36 0.96
C LYS A 47 -17.87 -6.83 2.30
N LEU A 48 -17.00 -6.23 3.12
CA LEU A 48 -17.37 -5.70 4.42
C LEU A 48 -18.37 -4.54 4.32
N ARG A 49 -18.24 -3.68 3.30
CA ARG A 49 -19.21 -2.59 3.03
C ARG A 49 -20.63 -3.10 2.75
N GLY A 50 -20.77 -4.33 2.27
CA GLY A 50 -22.08 -4.96 2.00
C GLY A 50 -22.87 -5.39 3.25
N HIS A 51 -22.30 -5.32 4.46
CA HIS A 51 -22.98 -5.74 5.70
C HIS A 51 -23.93 -4.70 6.32
N GLU A 52 -24.06 -3.51 5.71
CA GLU A 52 -24.96 -2.42 6.15
C GLU A 52 -24.83 -2.05 7.65
N ASN A 53 -23.67 -2.29 8.26
CA ASN A 53 -23.42 -2.00 9.66
C ASN A 53 -22.75 -0.62 9.81
N GLU A 54 -23.42 0.30 10.51
CA GLU A 54 -22.97 1.69 10.62
C GLU A 54 -21.60 1.80 11.33
N THR A 55 -21.38 1.05 12.41
CA THR A 55 -20.10 1.07 13.14
C THR A 55 -18.95 0.53 12.28
N LEU A 56 -19.18 -0.57 11.57
CA LEU A 56 -18.21 -1.11 10.61
C LEU A 56 -17.89 -0.10 9.51
N ASN A 57 -18.92 0.52 8.92
CA ASN A 57 -18.76 1.52 7.87
C ASN A 57 -17.92 2.71 8.35
N ARG A 58 -18.14 3.21 9.57
CA ARG A 58 -17.29 4.27 10.16
C ARG A 58 -15.81 3.86 10.24
N HIS A 59 -15.50 2.61 10.59
CA HIS A 59 -14.12 2.13 10.60
C HIS A 59 -13.52 1.98 9.20
N LEU A 60 -14.33 1.58 8.20
CA LEU A 60 -13.89 1.49 6.80
C LEU A 60 -13.63 2.89 6.22
N ASP A 61 -14.52 3.83 6.48
CA ASP A 61 -14.38 5.22 6.04
C ASP A 61 -13.15 5.88 6.68
N PHE A 62 -12.91 5.63 7.98
CA PHE A 62 -11.70 6.10 8.66
C PHE A 62 -10.42 5.50 8.03
N PHE A 63 -10.43 4.20 7.72
CA PHE A 63 -9.30 3.54 7.07
C PHE A 63 -8.98 4.15 5.70
N GLU A 64 -10.00 4.41 4.89
CA GLU A 64 -9.88 5.04 3.57
C GLU A 64 -9.43 6.50 3.67
N MET A 65 -9.96 7.26 4.64
CA MET A 65 -9.55 8.64 4.90
C MET A 65 -8.06 8.71 5.20
N VAL A 66 -7.57 7.92 6.15
CA VAL A 66 -6.14 7.88 6.52
C VAL A 66 -5.29 7.41 5.35
N ARG A 67 -5.75 6.42 4.57
CA ARG A 67 -5.05 6.00 3.35
C ARG A 67 -4.88 7.16 2.37
N ASN A 68 -5.94 7.92 2.12
CA ASN A 68 -5.90 9.04 1.19
C ASN A 68 -4.99 10.18 1.70
N GLU A 69 -4.93 10.40 3.02
CA GLU A 69 -4.00 11.34 3.64
C GLU A 69 -2.54 10.90 3.48
N ASP A 70 -2.26 9.61 3.69
CA ASP A 70 -0.93 9.02 3.51
C ASP A 70 -0.46 9.12 2.05
N GLU A 71 -1.33 8.84 1.09
CA GLU A 71 -1.03 8.97 -0.35
C GLU A 71 -0.71 10.43 -0.72
N LYS A 72 -1.48 11.40 -0.19
CA LYS A 72 -1.20 12.83 -0.39
C LYS A 72 0.11 13.26 0.27
N GLU A 73 0.39 12.77 1.49
CA GLU A 73 1.65 13.06 2.16
C GLU A 73 2.85 12.53 1.38
N LEU A 74 2.75 11.29 0.88
CA LEU A 74 3.79 10.70 0.03
C LEU A 74 3.97 11.49 -1.26
N ALA A 75 2.88 11.88 -1.94
CA ALA A 75 2.93 12.65 -3.17
C ALA A 75 3.61 14.02 -2.96
N ARG A 76 3.29 14.71 -1.86
CA ARG A 76 3.96 15.97 -1.47
C ARG A 76 5.46 15.81 -1.27
N LYS A 77 5.94 14.69 -0.70
CA LYS A 77 7.38 14.42 -0.52
C LYS A 77 8.15 14.35 -1.85
N PHE A 78 7.45 14.12 -2.96
CA PHE A 78 8.02 14.02 -4.30
C PHE A 78 7.54 15.11 -5.25
N GLU A 79 6.93 16.19 -4.72
CA GLU A 79 6.43 17.32 -5.50
C GLU A 79 5.45 16.87 -6.60
N GLN A 80 4.58 15.91 -6.29
CA GLN A 80 3.54 15.39 -7.18
C GLN A 80 2.16 15.52 -6.55
N ASP A 81 1.14 15.59 -7.39
CA ASP A 81 -0.25 15.55 -6.96
C ASP A 81 -0.69 14.13 -6.57
N HIS A 82 -0.12 13.13 -7.24
CA HIS A 82 -0.43 11.72 -7.03
C HIS A 82 0.77 10.84 -7.43
N ILE A 83 0.94 9.72 -6.72
CA ILE A 83 1.89 8.66 -7.08
C ILE A 83 1.11 7.43 -7.47
N ASP A 84 1.15 7.09 -8.74
CA ASP A 84 0.54 5.87 -9.25
C ASP A 84 1.42 4.66 -8.94
N THR A 85 1.11 4.01 -7.82
CA THR A 85 1.81 2.79 -7.36
C THR A 85 1.43 1.54 -8.15
N LYS A 86 0.44 1.62 -9.05
CA LYS A 86 -0.01 0.49 -9.88
C LYS A 86 0.65 0.49 -11.26
N SER A 87 1.25 1.60 -11.68
CA SER A 87 1.97 1.72 -12.93
C SER A 87 3.48 1.51 -12.74
N ALA A 88 4.00 0.43 -13.33
CA ALA A 88 5.44 0.16 -13.34
C ALA A 88 6.24 1.32 -13.96
N THR A 89 5.72 1.93 -15.03
CA THR A 89 6.34 3.08 -15.68
C THR A 89 6.38 4.30 -14.75
N ALA A 90 5.25 4.66 -14.12
CA ALA A 90 5.19 5.81 -13.22
C ALA A 90 6.13 5.64 -12.01
N MET A 91 6.16 4.44 -11.41
CA MET A 91 7.05 4.12 -10.32
C MET A 91 8.52 4.17 -10.72
N PHE A 92 8.87 3.62 -11.89
CA PHE A 92 10.23 3.70 -12.41
C PHE A 92 10.65 5.16 -12.66
N ASP A 93 9.80 5.97 -13.26
CA ASP A 93 10.09 7.38 -13.52
C ASP A 93 10.27 8.20 -12.25
N LEU A 94 9.49 7.91 -11.21
CA LEU A 94 9.67 8.50 -9.88
C LEU A 94 11.02 8.10 -9.27
N LEU A 95 11.34 6.81 -9.25
CA LEU A 95 12.61 6.29 -8.72
C LEU A 95 13.81 6.82 -9.49
N ARG A 96 13.73 6.87 -10.83
CA ARG A 96 14.75 7.44 -11.70
C ARG A 96 15.00 8.90 -11.37
N ARG A 97 13.95 9.73 -11.26
CA ARG A 97 14.09 11.14 -10.86
C ARG A 97 14.76 11.27 -9.49
N LYS A 98 14.26 10.52 -8.50
CA LYS A 98 14.79 10.50 -7.12
C LYS A 98 16.28 10.17 -7.06
N LEU A 99 16.74 9.20 -7.87
CA LEU A 99 18.09 8.64 -7.74
C LEU A 99 19.09 9.14 -8.78
N SER A 100 18.65 9.73 -9.89
CA SER A 100 19.47 10.10 -11.08
C SER A 100 20.76 10.84 -10.77
N HIS A 101 20.79 11.70 -9.75
CA HIS A 101 21.94 12.51 -9.36
C HIS A 101 22.64 12.01 -8.08
N THR A 102 22.46 10.73 -7.75
CA THR A 102 23.03 10.11 -6.55
C THR A 102 23.91 8.91 -6.92
N ALA A 103 24.84 8.55 -6.03
CA ALA A 103 25.64 7.34 -6.17
C ALA A 103 24.79 6.04 -6.15
N ALA A 104 23.50 6.13 -5.81
CA ALA A 104 22.59 4.98 -5.76
C ALA A 104 21.97 4.62 -7.12
N TYR A 105 22.05 5.49 -8.14
CA TYR A 105 21.47 5.19 -9.45
C TYR A 105 22.00 3.89 -10.10
N PRO A 106 23.31 3.60 -10.10
CA PRO A 106 23.82 2.32 -10.60
C PRO A 106 23.27 1.11 -9.84
N HIS A 107 22.97 1.26 -8.55
CA HIS A 107 22.37 0.19 -7.75
C HIS A 107 20.91 -0.07 -8.14
N LEU A 108 20.13 0.96 -8.47
CA LEU A 108 18.79 0.76 -9.05
C LEU A 108 18.85 -0.03 -10.35
N LEU A 109 19.79 0.31 -11.25
CA LEU A 109 19.97 -0.42 -12.51
C LEU A 109 20.39 -1.88 -12.26
N SER A 110 21.31 -2.09 -11.31
CA SER A 110 21.71 -3.44 -10.90
C SER A 110 20.52 -4.25 -10.39
N LEU A 111 19.65 -3.68 -9.54
CA LEU A 111 18.42 -4.37 -9.09
C LEU A 111 17.53 -4.78 -10.27
N LEU A 112 17.30 -3.88 -11.23
CA LEU A 112 16.49 -4.17 -12.41
C LEU A 112 17.12 -5.24 -13.31
N GLN A 113 18.44 -5.23 -13.47
CA GLN A 113 19.17 -6.28 -14.18
C GLN A 113 18.97 -7.65 -13.52
N HIS A 114 18.99 -7.72 -12.19
CA HIS A 114 18.72 -8.96 -11.46
C HIS A 114 17.24 -9.37 -11.55
N CYS A 115 16.30 -8.44 -11.62
CA CYS A 115 14.88 -8.76 -11.83
C CYS A 115 14.62 -9.47 -13.17
N ILE A 116 15.46 -9.27 -14.20
CA ILE A 116 15.37 -10.02 -15.48
C ILE A 116 15.63 -11.51 -15.28
N LEU A 117 16.41 -11.88 -14.25
CA LEU A 117 16.76 -13.26 -13.94
C LEU A 117 15.69 -13.98 -13.11
N LEU A 118 14.64 -13.27 -12.68
CA LEU A 118 13.56 -13.90 -11.94
C LEU A 118 12.89 -14.96 -12.82
N PRO A 119 12.72 -16.19 -12.30
CA PRO A 119 12.05 -17.22 -13.07
C PRO A 119 10.62 -16.77 -13.36
N LEU A 120 10.22 -16.94 -14.61
CA LEU A 120 8.83 -16.74 -14.98
C LEU A 120 8.06 -17.94 -14.41
N ASP A 121 7.38 -17.72 -13.30
CA ASP A 121 6.49 -18.73 -12.72
C ASP A 121 5.19 -18.74 -13.54
N TYR A 122 5.16 -19.60 -14.54
CA TYR A 122 4.00 -19.81 -15.41
C TYR A 122 2.96 -20.75 -14.79
N GLY A 123 3.17 -21.21 -13.55
CA GLY A 123 2.48 -22.40 -13.06
C GLY A 123 2.72 -23.59 -14.01
N SER A 124 1.69 -24.40 -14.25
CA SER A 124 1.76 -25.66 -15.01
C SER A 124 1.97 -25.54 -16.53
N HIS A 125 2.28 -24.35 -17.07
CA HIS A 125 2.27 -24.13 -18.52
C HIS A 125 3.68 -23.89 -19.10
N PRO A 126 4.10 -24.66 -20.14
CA PRO A 126 5.33 -24.39 -20.87
C PRO A 126 5.13 -23.28 -21.91
N GLN A 127 6.26 -22.70 -22.32
CA GLN A 127 6.40 -21.55 -23.22
C GLN A 127 5.72 -21.71 -24.58
#